data_AF-A0A518WAV0-F1
#
_entry.id   AF-A0A518WAV0-F1
#
_cell.length_a   1.000
_cell.length_b   1.000
_cell.length_c   1.000
_cell.angle_alpha   90.00
_cell.angle_beta   90.00
_cell.angle_gamma   90.00
#
_symmetry.space_group_name_H-M   'P 1'
#
loop_
_entity.id
_entity.type
_entity.pdbx_description
1 polymer ?
#
loop_
_entity_poly.entity_id
_entity_poly.type
_entity_poly.pdbx_seq_one_letter_code
_entity_poly.pdbx_strand_id
1 'polypeptide(L)'
;MLDNLNWWEIGVLLLLALLIFGDRLPNVISDGLRMVRNLRAMARNATGDLSRELGTDIQLEDLHPKAFIRKHLLSEEDEQAIRKPLQGVYDDLRADVTGVHEELKGVADRIDPRAAARKSTATSTATPAPAPAPRPSYDDAT
;
A
#
# COMPACT_ATOMS: atom_id res chain seq x y z
N MET A 1 13.20 2.24 -3.03
CA MET A 1 12.22 3.12 -2.33
C MET A 1 12.88 3.95 -1.25
N LEU A 2 13.87 3.42 -0.54
CA LEU A 2 14.70 4.19 0.40
C LEU A 2 15.64 5.18 -0.33
N ASP A 3 15.82 5.02 -1.65
CA ASP A 3 16.71 5.82 -2.50
C ASP A 3 16.22 7.27 -2.70
N ASN A 4 14.95 7.55 -2.39
CA ASN A 4 14.37 8.90 -2.42
C ASN A 4 14.52 9.65 -1.08
N LEU A 5 15.20 9.05 -0.09
CA LEU A 5 15.32 9.61 1.25
C LEU A 5 16.55 10.51 1.33
N ASN A 6 16.31 11.79 1.53
CA ASN A 6 17.35 12.78 1.72
C ASN A 6 17.95 12.68 3.14
N TRP A 7 19.19 13.16 3.32
CA TRP A 7 19.86 13.15 4.62
C TRP A 7 19.07 13.85 5.74
N TRP A 8 18.29 14.88 5.41
CA TRP A 8 17.46 15.58 6.39
C TRP A 8 16.27 14.72 6.86
N GLU A 9 15.67 13.92 5.98
CA GLU A 9 14.55 13.02 6.31
C GLU A 9 15.04 11.85 7.17
N ILE A 10 16.25 11.35 6.91
CA ILE A 10 16.92 10.38 7.81
C ILE A 10 17.04 10.96 9.22
N GLY A 11 17.44 12.23 9.35
CA GLY A 11 17.51 12.92 10.64
C GLY A 11 16.16 13.00 11.34
N VAL A 12 15.09 13.32 10.62
CA VAL A 12 13.72 13.36 11.16
C VAL A 12 13.27 11.97 11.62
N LEU A 13 13.54 10.91 10.85
CA LEU A 13 13.21 9.54 11.23
C LEU A 13 13.99 9.07 12.46
N LEU A 14 15.26 9.47 12.59
CA LEU A 14 16.05 9.20 13.78
C LEU A 14 15.44 9.86 15.02
N LEU A 15 15.05 11.13 14.91
CA LEU A 15 14.35 11.85 15.97
C LEU A 15 13.04 11.17 16.35
N LEU A 16 12.25 10.75 15.36
CA LEU A 16 10.99 10.03 15.59
C LEU A 16 11.22 8.66 16.25
N ALA A 17 12.25 7.93 15.82
CA ALA A 17 12.62 6.67 16.43
C ALA A 17 13.05 6.86 17.90
N LEU A 18 13.83 7.90 18.20
CA LEU A 18 14.17 8.25 19.59
C LEU A 18 12.93 8.67 20.38
N LEU A 19 11.95 9.35 19.79
CA LEU A 19 10.72 9.73 20.49
C LEU A 19 9.84 8.51 20.83
N ILE A 20 9.72 7.57 19.90
CA ILE A 20 8.88 6.36 20.06
C ILE A 20 9.55 5.35 21.00
N PHE A 21 10.83 5.05 20.76
CA PHE A 21 11.56 4.00 21.46
C PHE A 21 12.36 4.51 22.66
N GLY A 22 12.72 5.78 22.69
CA GLY A 22 13.51 6.37 23.78
C GLY A 22 14.85 5.68 23.99
N ASP A 23 15.10 5.30 25.23
CA ASP A 23 16.27 4.57 25.69
C ASP A 23 16.29 3.09 25.26
N ARG A 24 15.17 2.56 24.76
CA ARG A 24 15.04 1.15 24.32
C ARG A 24 15.56 0.91 22.91
N LEU A 25 15.77 1.96 22.12
CA LEU A 25 16.22 1.87 20.73
C LEU A 25 17.47 0.96 20.54
N PRO A 26 18.56 1.09 21.32
CA PRO A 26 19.71 0.17 21.21
C PRO A 26 19.33 -1.29 21.49
N ASN A 27 18.42 -1.54 22.43
CA ASN A 27 17.96 -2.90 22.73
C ASN A 27 17.15 -3.46 21.54
N VAL A 28 16.25 -2.67 20.96
CA VAL A 28 15.43 -3.08 19.79
C VAL A 28 16.31 -3.38 18.57
N ILE A 29 17.32 -2.55 18.31
CA ILE A 29 18.30 -2.83 17.25
C ILE A 29 19.01 -4.17 17.52
N SER A 30 19.47 -4.37 18.75
CA SER A 30 20.19 -5.59 19.16
C SER A 30 19.34 -6.84 18.97
N ASP A 31 18.07 -6.78 19.36
CA ASP A 31 17.12 -7.88 19.24
C ASP A 31 16.79 -8.16 17.77
N GLY A 32 16.56 -7.11 16.97
CA GLY A 32 16.40 -7.23 15.52
C GLY A 32 17.61 -7.87 14.84
N LEU A 33 18.83 -7.45 15.21
CA LEU A 33 20.07 -8.03 14.67
C LEU A 33 20.23 -9.50 15.04
N ARG A 34 19.89 -9.87 16.29
CA ARG A 34 19.89 -11.26 16.75
C ARG A 34 18.88 -12.10 15.97
N MET A 35 17.68 -11.58 15.75
CA MET A 35 16.65 -12.25 14.96
C MET A 35 17.11 -12.48 13.52
N VAL A 36 17.67 -11.46 12.86
CA VAL A 36 18.22 -11.59 11.50
C VAL A 36 19.34 -12.61 11.45
N ARG A 37 20.24 -12.62 12.44
CA ARG A 37 21.35 -13.56 12.50
C ARG A 37 20.87 -15.01 12.68
N ASN A 38 19.87 -15.21 13.53
CA ASN A 38 19.24 -16.51 13.74
C ASN A 38 18.51 -16.98 12.49
N LEU A 39 17.79 -16.08 11.81
CA LEU A 39 17.10 -16.38 10.55
C LEU A 39 18.09 -16.75 9.45
N ARG A 40 19.23 -16.04 9.36
CA ARG A 40 20.32 -16.38 8.45
C ARG A 40 20.93 -17.75 8.76
N ALA A 41 21.10 -18.08 10.04
CA ALA A 41 21.60 -19.40 10.44
C ALA A 41 20.60 -20.51 10.13
N MET A 42 19.30 -20.32 10.41
CA MET A 42 18.23 -21.25 10.05
C MET A 42 18.16 -21.47 8.54
N ALA A 43 18.23 -20.40 7.72
CA ALA A 43 18.22 -20.52 6.27
C ALA A 43 19.42 -21.35 5.76
N ARG A 44 20.62 -21.15 6.33
CA ARG A 44 21.81 -21.94 5.98
C ARG A 44 21.68 -23.41 6.39
N ASN A 45 21.19 -23.67 7.61
CA ASN A 45 21.04 -25.03 8.14
C ASN A 45 19.96 -25.81 7.37
N ALA A 46 18.78 -25.21 7.16
CA ALA A 46 17.71 -25.83 6.39
C ALA A 46 18.11 -26.10 4.93
N THR A 47 18.91 -25.21 4.32
CA THR A 47 19.46 -25.50 2.99
C THR A 47 20.51 -26.61 3.02
N GLY A 48 21.33 -26.69 4.09
CA GLY A 48 22.28 -27.78 4.28
C GLY A 48 21.61 -29.14 4.43
N ASP A 49 20.54 -29.22 5.22
CA ASP A 49 19.77 -30.45 5.44
C ASP A 49 19.01 -30.86 4.17
N LEU A 50 18.41 -29.90 3.46
CA LEU A 50 17.70 -30.15 2.20
C LEU A 50 18.67 -30.55 1.07
N SER A 51 19.86 -29.96 0.99
CA SER A 51 20.93 -30.34 0.05
C SER A 51 21.45 -31.76 0.31
N ARG A 52 21.54 -32.14 1.58
CA ARG A 52 22.07 -33.44 2.01
C ARG A 52 21.09 -34.60 1.81
N GLU A 53 19.78 -34.32 1.84
CA GLU A 53 18.72 -35.30 1.59
C GLU A 53 18.32 -35.39 0.10
N LEU A 54 18.46 -34.32 -0.69
CA LEU A 54 18.09 -34.32 -2.12
C LEU A 54 19.26 -34.54 -3.10
N GLY A 55 20.52 -34.57 -2.63
CA GLY A 55 21.67 -34.94 -3.45
C GLY A 55 22.00 -33.96 -4.59
N THR A 56 21.38 -32.79 -4.62
CA THR A 56 21.63 -31.73 -5.61
C THR A 56 22.08 -30.46 -4.90
N ASP A 57 23.29 -30.00 -5.25
CA ASP A 57 23.99 -28.85 -4.69
C ASP A 57 23.25 -27.53 -4.97
N ILE A 58 22.37 -27.11 -4.06
CA ILE A 58 21.78 -25.77 -4.08
C ILE A 58 22.77 -24.81 -3.41
N GLN A 59 23.69 -24.25 -4.20
CA GLN A 59 24.63 -23.23 -3.75
C GLN A 59 23.88 -21.90 -3.56
N LEU A 60 23.93 -21.39 -2.33
CA LEU A 60 23.22 -20.21 -1.84
C LEU A 60 23.68 -18.86 -2.44
N GLU A 61 24.65 -18.88 -3.36
CA GLU A 61 25.21 -17.68 -3.98
C GLU A 61 24.42 -17.21 -5.22
N ASP A 62 23.49 -18.02 -5.76
CA ASP A 62 22.64 -17.67 -6.92
C ASP A 62 21.14 -17.87 -6.66
N LEU A 63 20.65 -17.31 -5.55
CA LEU A 63 19.22 -17.05 -5.34
C LEU A 63 18.90 -15.57 -5.55
N HIS A 64 18.97 -15.12 -6.81
CA HIS A 64 17.97 -14.15 -7.23
C HIS A 64 16.60 -14.85 -7.13
N PRO A 65 15.59 -14.29 -6.43
CA PRO A 65 14.29 -14.96 -6.26
C PRO A 65 13.62 -15.27 -7.62
N LYS A 66 13.98 -14.52 -8.67
CA LYS A 66 13.58 -14.79 -10.06
C LYS A 66 14.24 -16.00 -10.72
N ALA A 67 15.45 -16.38 -10.33
CA ALA A 67 16.19 -17.50 -10.91
C ALA A 67 15.81 -18.84 -10.24
N PHE A 68 15.59 -18.83 -8.92
CA PHE A 68 15.22 -20.03 -8.14
C PHE A 68 13.80 -20.53 -8.45
N ILE A 69 12.82 -19.61 -8.55
CA ILE A 69 11.46 -19.95 -9.01
C ILE A 69 11.52 -20.52 -10.44
N ARG A 70 12.37 -19.96 -11.30
CA ARG A 70 12.53 -20.40 -12.70
C ARG A 70 13.13 -21.79 -12.87
N LYS A 71 13.93 -22.26 -11.91
CA LYS A 71 14.64 -23.55 -12.02
C LYS A 71 14.03 -24.68 -11.20
N HIS A 72 13.15 -24.40 -10.23
CA HIS A 72 12.55 -25.43 -9.38
C HIS A 72 11.01 -25.37 -9.23
N LEU A 73 10.34 -24.29 -9.68
CA LEU A 73 8.86 -24.22 -9.75
C LEU A 73 8.33 -24.26 -11.20
N LEU A 74 9.22 -24.41 -12.19
CA LEU A 74 8.93 -24.26 -13.62
C LEU A 74 9.25 -25.55 -14.39
N SER A 75 8.75 -26.69 -13.92
CA SER A 75 8.31 -27.73 -14.86
C SER A 75 7.11 -27.16 -15.62
N GLU A 76 7.18 -27.15 -16.95
CA GLU A 76 6.29 -26.42 -17.89
C GLU A 76 4.78 -26.73 -17.74
N GLU A 77 4.42 -27.75 -16.95
CA GLU A 77 3.06 -28.24 -16.76
C GLU A 77 2.33 -27.55 -15.58
N ASP A 78 3.06 -27.10 -14.55
CA ASP A 78 2.49 -26.46 -13.35
C ASP A 78 2.35 -24.93 -13.47
N GLU A 79 2.97 -24.34 -14.49
CA GLU A 79 3.00 -22.89 -14.75
C GLU A 79 1.58 -22.33 -14.99
N GLN A 80 0.70 -23.08 -15.65
CA GLN A 80 -0.66 -22.61 -15.94
C GLN A 80 -1.63 -22.80 -14.76
N ALA A 81 -1.41 -23.83 -13.94
CA ALA A 81 -2.26 -24.15 -12.79
C ALA A 81 -2.05 -23.16 -11.64
N ILE A 82 -0.82 -22.69 -11.43
CA ILE A 82 -0.49 -21.75 -10.34
C ILE A 82 -0.57 -20.28 -10.78
N ARG A 83 -0.36 -19.96 -12.07
CA ARG A 83 -0.48 -18.57 -12.55
C ARG A 83 -1.89 -18.01 -12.48
N LYS A 84 -2.91 -18.80 -12.83
CA LYS A 84 -4.30 -18.35 -12.79
C LYS A 84 -4.77 -17.91 -11.40
N PRO A 85 -4.57 -18.69 -10.32
CA PRO A 85 -4.98 -18.28 -8.98
C PRO A 85 -4.12 -17.12 -8.46
N LEU A 86 -2.82 -17.07 -8.75
CA LEU A 86 -1.97 -15.96 -8.31
C LEU A 86 -2.29 -14.64 -9.02
N GLN A 87 -2.65 -14.69 -10.31
CA GLN A 87 -3.11 -13.50 -11.04
C GLN A 87 -4.44 -13.01 -10.50
N GLY A 88 -5.40 -13.91 -10.23
CA GLY A 88 -6.68 -13.54 -9.61
C GLY A 88 -6.49 -12.86 -8.25
N VAL A 89 -5.69 -13.46 -7.36
CA VAL A 89 -5.37 -12.85 -6.06
C VAL A 89 -4.67 -11.50 -6.22
N TYR A 90 -3.74 -11.37 -7.17
CA TYR A 90 -3.06 -10.11 -7.40
C TYR A 90 -4.00 -9.02 -7.94
N ASP A 91 -4.90 -9.37 -8.85
CA ASP A 91 -5.88 -8.45 -9.42
C ASP A 91 -6.92 -8.03 -8.36
N ASP A 92 -7.38 -8.94 -7.51
CA ASP A 92 -8.26 -8.63 -6.38
C ASP A 92 -7.59 -7.66 -5.40
N LEU A 93 -6.33 -7.92 -5.03
CA LEU A 93 -5.59 -7.01 -4.16
C LEU A 93 -5.32 -5.66 -4.82
N ARG A 94 -5.08 -5.63 -6.13
CA ARG A 94 -4.92 -4.39 -6.90
C ARG A 94 -6.22 -3.58 -6.87
N ALA A 95 -7.36 -4.23 -7.09
CA ALA A 95 -8.67 -3.61 -7.09
C ALA A 95 -8.99 -2.99 -5.72
N ASP A 96 -8.85 -3.76 -4.64
CA ASP A 96 -9.09 -3.30 -3.27
C ASP A 96 -8.21 -2.08 -2.93
N VAL A 97 -6.91 -2.14 -3.25
CA VAL A 97 -5.99 -1.03 -2.99
C VAL A 97 -6.38 0.22 -3.77
N THR A 98 -6.81 0.08 -5.03
CA THR A 98 -7.28 1.24 -5.81
C THR A 98 -8.58 1.84 -5.26
N GLY A 99 -9.52 1.01 -4.81
CA GLY A 99 -10.75 1.48 -4.17
C GLY A 99 -10.48 2.24 -2.87
N VAL A 100 -9.63 1.70 -2.00
CA VAL A 100 -9.21 2.36 -0.76
C VAL A 100 -8.49 3.67 -1.05
N HIS A 101 -7.63 3.72 -2.07
CA HIS A 101 -6.94 4.94 -2.47
C HIS A 101 -7.91 6.04 -2.93
N GLU A 102 -8.95 5.68 -3.68
CA GLU A 102 -9.95 6.62 -4.16
C GLU A 102 -10.85 7.15 -3.03
N GLU A 103 -11.23 6.29 -2.08
CA GLU A 103 -11.97 6.69 -0.89
C GLU A 103 -11.15 7.66 -0.01
N LEU A 104 -9.87 7.34 0.22
CA LEU A 104 -8.93 8.21 0.94
C LEU A 104 -8.78 9.56 0.23
N LYS A 105 -8.67 9.58 -1.10
CA LYS A 105 -8.60 10.82 -1.88
C LYS A 105 -9.89 11.63 -1.79
N GLY A 106 -11.05 10.97 -1.80
CA GLY A 106 -12.35 11.61 -1.64
C GLY A 106 -12.54 12.22 -0.25
N VAL A 107 -12.07 11.54 0.80
CA VAL A 107 -12.06 12.07 2.17
C VAL A 107 -11.08 13.23 2.28
N ALA A 108 -9.88 13.12 1.69
CA ALA A 108 -8.89 14.18 1.68
C ALA A 108 -9.40 15.46 0.98
N ASP A 109 -10.08 15.36 -0.17
CA ASP A 109 -10.66 16.52 -0.87
C ASP A 109 -11.78 17.20 -0.07
N ARG A 110 -12.50 16.44 0.78
CA ARG A 110 -13.53 16.97 1.68
C ARG A 110 -12.94 17.64 2.91
N ILE A 111 -11.82 17.14 3.40
CA ILE A 111 -11.12 17.67 4.58
C ILE A 111 -10.24 18.87 4.18
N ASP A 112 -9.82 19.00 2.92
CA ASP A 112 -9.09 20.18 2.44
C ASP A 112 -9.99 21.44 2.42
N PRO A 113 -9.83 22.37 3.39
CA PRO A 113 -10.68 23.54 3.51
C PRO A 113 -10.52 24.52 2.33
N ARG A 114 -9.44 24.41 1.55
CA ARG A 114 -9.16 25.27 0.40
C ARG A 114 -9.89 24.82 -0.87
N ALA A 115 -10.23 23.54 -0.99
CA ALA A 115 -11.00 22.98 -2.12
C ALA A 115 -12.51 23.25 -2.00
N ALA A 116 -13.06 23.18 -0.78
CA ALA A 116 -14.45 23.51 -0.48
C ALA A 116 -14.84 24.96 -0.83
N ALA A 117 -13.91 25.90 -0.64
CA ALA A 117 -14.09 27.32 -1.02
C ALA A 117 -14.12 27.56 -2.55
N ARG A 118 -13.57 26.65 -3.36
CA ARG A 118 -13.54 26.74 -4.84
C ARG A 118 -14.77 26.12 -5.50
N LYS A 119 -15.35 25.04 -4.93
CA LYS A 119 -16.57 24.40 -5.46
C LYS A 119 -17.84 25.22 -5.19
N SER A 120 -17.87 25.95 -4.07
CA SER A 120 -18.97 26.87 -3.73
C SER A 120 -19.08 28.08 -4.67
N THR A 121 -17.94 28.56 -5.20
CA THR A 121 -17.91 29.64 -6.21
C THR A 121 -18.32 29.17 -7.61
N ALA A 122 -18.16 27.87 -7.94
CA ALA A 122 -18.55 27.32 -9.25
C ALA A 122 -20.06 26.98 -9.36
N THR A 123 -20.76 26.75 -8.24
CA THR A 123 -22.21 26.44 -8.25
C THR A 123 -23.08 27.70 -8.27
N SER A 124 -22.49 28.89 -8.12
CA SER A 124 -23.23 30.15 -7.94
C SER A 124 -23.58 30.88 -9.25
N THR A 125 -23.29 30.35 -10.44
CA THR A 125 -23.48 31.07 -11.73
C THR A 125 -24.64 30.59 -12.60
N ALA A 126 -25.58 29.76 -12.10
CA ALA A 126 -26.79 29.42 -12.85
C ALA A 126 -28.06 29.57 -12.00
N THR A 127 -28.57 30.80 -11.87
CA THR A 127 -29.96 31.06 -11.49
C THR A 127 -30.67 31.71 -12.68
N PRO A 128 -31.56 31.01 -13.42
CA PRO A 128 -32.51 31.67 -14.28
C PRO A 128 -33.63 32.25 -13.41
N ALA A 129 -33.87 33.56 -13.53
CA ALA A 129 -34.86 34.29 -12.75
C ALA A 129 -36.28 33.73 -12.94
N PRO A 130 -37.07 33.51 -11.87
CA PRO A 130 -38.48 33.15 -11.99
C PRO A 130 -39.33 34.41 -12.23
N ALA A 131 -40.18 34.36 -13.25
CA ALA A 131 -41.18 35.37 -13.56
C ALA A 131 -42.20 35.56 -12.40
N PRO A 132 -42.74 36.78 -12.18
CA PRO A 132 -43.62 37.05 -11.03
C PRO A 132 -45.00 36.39 -11.20
N ALA A 133 -45.48 35.75 -10.13
CA ALA A 133 -46.75 35.03 -10.06
C ALA A 133 -48.00 35.93 -10.18
N PRO A 134 -49.13 35.43 -10.72
CA PRO A 134 -50.39 36.16 -10.79
C PRO A 134 -51.08 36.24 -9.42
N ARG A 135 -51.68 37.39 -9.12
CA ARG A 135 -52.38 37.64 -7.84
C ARG A 135 -53.81 37.08 -7.91
N PRO A 136 -54.30 36.34 -6.91
CA PRO A 136 -55.70 35.92 -6.86
C PRO A 136 -56.60 37.10 -6.44
N SER A 137 -57.60 37.41 -7.27
CA SER A 137 -58.68 38.35 -6.96
C SER A 137 -59.72 37.63 -6.11
N TYR A 138 -60.05 38.17 -4.94
CA TYR A 138 -61.19 37.73 -4.16
C TYR A 138 -62.44 38.41 -4.73
N ASP A 139 -63.27 37.63 -5.38
CA ASP A 139 -64.68 37.94 -5.59
C ASP A 139 -65.49 36.77 -5.03
N ASP A 140 -66.72 37.07 -4.63
CA ASP A 140 -67.72 36.17 -4.04
C ASP A 140 -67.62 35.85 -2.52
N ALA A 141 -68.12 36.80 -1.74
CA ALA A 141 -68.95 36.52 -0.57
C ALA A 141 -69.89 37.71 -0.32
N THR A 142 -71.08 37.70 -0.95
CA THR A 142 -72.43 38.03 -0.42
C THR A 142 -73.36 38.48 -1.54
#